data_AF-A0A7V8YTX2-F1
#
_entry.id   AF-A0A7V8YTX2-F1
#
_cell.length_a   1.000
_cell.length_b   1.000
_cell.length_c   1.000
_cell.angle_alpha   90.00
_cell.angle_beta   90.00
_cell.angle_gamma   90.00
#
_symmetry.space_group_name_H-M   'P 1'
#
loop_
_entity.id
_entity.type
_entity.pdbx_description
1 polymer ?
#
loop_
_entity_poly.entity_id
_entity_poly.type
_entity_poly.pdbx_seq_one_letter_code
_entity_poly.pdbx_strand_id
1 'polypeptide(L)' 'FLEINSQPDRLDLRDANARLAGAAGLTLVVSSDGHSTGVLGYVELGIAQARRAWLTKEQILNTRPWAEIEKLKK' A
#
# COMPACT_ATOMS: atom_id res chain seq x y z
N PHE A 1 0.90 2.12 10.25
CA PHE A 1 1.04 1.54 8.90
C PHE A 1 2.14 2.29 8.18
N LEU A 2 2.83 1.67 7.21
CA LEU A 2 3.69 2.37 6.25
C LEU A 2 3.02 2.39 4.86
N GLU A 3 3.32 3.40 4.06
CA GLU A 3 2.68 3.62 2.77
C GLU A 3 3.50 3.05 1.60
N ILE A 4 2.79 2.46 0.64
CA ILE A 4 3.22 2.25 -0.74
C ILE A 4 2.41 3.23 -1.60
N ASN A 5 3.01 4.38 -1.84
CA ASN A 5 2.50 5.44 -2.69
C ASN A 5 2.71 5.01 -4.15
N SER A 6 1.61 4.91 -4.88
CA SER A 6 1.59 4.39 -6.24
C SER A 6 1.82 5.46 -7.31
N GLN A 7 2.02 6.72 -6.93
CA GLN A 7 2.29 7.78 -7.88
C GLN A 7 3.57 7.44 -8.67
N PRO A 8 3.56 7.45 -10.02
CA PRO A 8 4.64 6.93 -10.86
C PRO A 8 6.03 7.55 -10.62
N ASP A 9 6.08 8.84 -10.32
CA ASP A 9 7.31 9.60 -10.03
C ASP A 9 7.80 9.41 -8.59
N ARG A 10 6.97 8.86 -7.71
CA ARG A 10 7.32 8.49 -6.33
C ARG A 10 7.69 7.01 -6.20
N LEU A 11 6.71 6.13 -6.44
CA LEU A 11 6.79 4.68 -6.19
C LEU A 11 7.51 4.32 -4.89
N ASP A 12 7.06 4.94 -3.80
CA ASP A 12 7.69 4.87 -2.47
C ASP A 12 6.70 4.32 -1.43
N LEU A 13 6.98 3.31 -0.64
CA LEU A 13 8.24 2.61 -0.47
C LEU A 13 8.65 1.76 -1.67
N ARG A 14 9.94 1.82 -2.05
CA ARG A 14 10.57 0.83 -2.96
C ARG A 14 10.34 -0.61 -2.47
N ASP A 15 10.22 -1.56 -3.39
CA ASP A 15 9.94 -2.97 -3.12
C ASP A 15 10.85 -3.58 -2.05
N ALA A 16 12.15 -3.32 -2.11
CA ALA A 16 13.11 -3.79 -1.13
C ALA A 16 12.76 -3.31 0.29
N ASN A 17 12.39 -2.03 0.43
CA ASN A 17 12.00 -1.45 1.72
C ASN A 17 10.64 -1.97 2.17
N ALA A 18 9.67 -2.10 1.26
CA ALA A 18 8.38 -2.69 1.54
C ALA A 18 8.51 -4.15 2.01
N ARG A 19 9.43 -4.92 1.42
CA ARG A 19 9.74 -6.29 1.85
C ARG A 19 10.33 -6.33 3.25
N LEU A 20 11.27 -5.43 3.57
CA LEU A 20 11.83 -5.32 4.91
C LEU A 20 10.75 -4.95 5.94
N ALA A 21 9.88 -3.99 5.62
CA ALA A 21 8.76 -3.60 6.47
C ALA A 21 7.80 -4.78 6.72
N GLY A 22 7.43 -5.52 5.68
CA GLY A 22 6.59 -6.71 5.81
C GLY A 22 7.25 -7.81 6.64
N ALA A 23 8.55 -8.07 6.44
CA ALA A 23 9.32 -9.03 7.21
C ALA A 23 9.46 -8.63 8.70
N ALA A 24 9.48 -7.33 9.00
CA ALA A 24 9.45 -6.79 10.36
C ALA A 24 8.04 -6.84 11.00
N GLY A 25 7.04 -7.38 10.31
CA GLY A 25 5.68 -7.54 10.84
C GLY A 25 4.81 -6.28 10.73
N LEU A 26 5.24 -5.26 9.99
CA LEU A 26 4.43 -4.06 9.79
C LEU A 26 3.29 -4.35 8.80
N THR A 27 2.14 -3.74 9.06
CA THR A 27 1.06 -3.63 8.07
C THR A 27 1.31 -2.41 7.17
N LEU A 28 1.19 -2.60 5.86
CA LEU A 28 1.36 -1.56 4.84
C LEU A 28 0.01 -1.13 4.25
N VAL A 29 -0.03 0.07 3.65
CA VAL A 29 -1.20 0.61 2.94
C VAL A 29 -0.79 1.04 1.54
N VAL A 30 -1.61 0.75 0.54
CA VAL A 30 -1.42 1.19 -0.85
C VAL A 30 -2.30 2.41 -1.10
N SER A 31 -1.73 3.47 -1.69
CA SER A 31 -2.45 4.71 -2.04
C SER A 31 -2.11 5.16 -3.46
N SER A 32 -2.97 5.96 -4.08
CA SER A 32 -2.73 6.55 -5.41
C SER A 32 -2.03 7.91 -5.39
N ASP A 33 -1.98 8.59 -4.25
CA ASP A 33 -1.65 10.03 -4.14
C ASP A 33 -2.54 10.92 -5.03
N GLY A 34 -3.83 10.56 -5.08
CA GLY A 34 -4.82 11.16 -5.95
C GLY A 34 -5.06 12.66 -5.74
N HIS A 35 -4.73 13.47 -6.76
CA HIS A 35 -5.11 14.88 -6.88
C HIS A 35 -6.12 15.13 -8.02
N SER A 36 -6.51 14.06 -8.73
CA SER A 36 -7.60 14.04 -9.71
C SER A 36 -8.15 12.61 -9.81
N THR A 37 -9.34 12.43 -10.39
CA THR A 37 -9.99 11.11 -10.50
C THR A 37 -9.19 10.13 -11.36
N GLY A 38 -8.52 10.62 -12.41
CA GLY A 38 -7.69 9.77 -13.28
C GLY A 38 -6.50 9.13 -12.56
N VAL A 39 -6.00 9.78 -11.51
CA VAL A 39 -4.86 9.29 -10.70
C VAL A 39 -5.24 8.08 -9.85
N LEU A 40 -6.53 7.82 -9.60
CA LEU A 40 -6.97 6.64 -8.84
C LEU A 40 -6.50 5.32 -9.47
N GLY A 41 -6.31 5.27 -10.79
CA GLY A 41 -5.81 4.09 -11.49
C GLY A 41 -4.36 3.72 -11.12
N TYR A 42 -3.57 4.64 -10.57
CA TYR A 42 -2.18 4.36 -10.22
C TYR A 42 -2.02 3.30 -9.14
N VAL A 43 -3.07 2.99 -8.35
CA VAL A 43 -3.01 1.90 -7.36
C VAL A 43 -2.52 0.56 -7.93
N GLU A 44 -2.69 0.33 -9.25
CA GLU A 44 -2.15 -0.86 -9.93
C GLU A 44 -0.61 -0.95 -9.81
N LEU A 45 0.09 0.19 -9.85
CA LEU A 45 1.53 0.27 -9.68
C LEU A 45 1.94 -0.08 -8.24
N GLY A 46 1.20 0.40 -7.24
CA GLY A 46 1.44 0.06 -5.84
C GLY A 46 1.17 -1.41 -5.54
N ILE A 47 0.14 -2.00 -6.16
CA ILE A 47 -0.13 -3.44 -6.07
C ILE A 47 1.01 -4.24 -6.70
N ALA A 48 1.53 -3.82 -7.86
CA ALA A 48 2.69 -4.46 -8.49
C ALA A 48 3.94 -4.37 -7.60
N GLN A 49 4.19 -3.21 -6.98
CA GLN A 49 5.23 -3.00 -5.98
C GLN A 49 5.07 -3.93 -4.76
N ALA A 50 3.87 -4.04 -4.20
CA ALA A 50 3.59 -4.93 -3.07
C ALA A 50 3.85 -6.41 -3.42
N ARG A 51 3.49 -6.84 -4.64
CA ARG A 51 3.76 -8.19 -5.14
C ARG A 51 5.26 -8.44 -5.32
N ARG A 52 6.02 -7.47 -5.85
CA ARG A 52 7.49 -7.54 -5.96
C ARG A 52 8.16 -7.65 -4.60
N ALA A 53 7.59 -6.98 -3.58
CA ALA A 53 8.01 -7.06 -2.19
C ALA A 53 7.61 -8.37 -1.47
N TRP A 54 6.91 -9.27 -2.16
CA TRP A 54 6.38 -10.55 -1.64
C TRP A 54 5.41 -10.37 -0.47
N LEU A 55 4.68 -9.25 -0.44
CA LEU A 55 3.66 -9.02 0.57
C LEU A 55 2.41 -9.84 0.29
N THR A 56 1.83 -10.43 1.34
CA THR A 56 0.54 -11.13 1.26
C THR A 56 -0.62 -10.18 1.56
N LYS A 57 -1.86 -10.61 1.29
CA LYS A 57 -3.05 -9.79 1.58
C LYS A 57 -3.13 -9.43 3.07
N GLU A 58 -2.75 -10.33 3.97
CA GLU A 58 -2.79 -10.12 5.42
C GLU A 58 -1.90 -8.94 5.86
N GLN A 59 -0.85 -8.66 5.10
CA GLN A 59 0.09 -7.56 5.35
C GLN A 59 -0.36 -6.22 4.76
N ILE A 60 -1.46 -6.18 3.99
CA ILE A 60 -1.98 -4.97 3.33
C ILE A 60 -3.30 -4.53 3.98
N LEU A 61 -3.35 -3.30 4.50
CA LEU A 61 -4.53 -2.74 5.16
C LEU A 61 -5.75 -2.66 4.23
N ASN A 62 -5.54 -2.31 2.95
CA ASN A 62 -6.61 -2.12 1.96
C ASN A 62 -7.43 -3.38 1.67
N THR A 63 -6.94 -4.58 2.03
CA THR A 63 -7.68 -5.83 1.80
C THR A 63 -8.62 -6.19 2.95
N ARG A 64 -8.63 -5.40 4.04
CA ARG A 64 -9.53 -5.62 5.18
C ARG A 64 -10.91 -5.06 4.89
N PRO A 65 -11.98 -5.68 5.43
CA PRO A 65 -13.32 -5.11 5.38
C PRO A 65 -13.37 -3.71 5.99
N TRP A 66 -14.25 -2.86 5.46
CA TRP A 66 -14.44 -1.49 5.95
C TRP A 66 -14.69 -1.42 7.47
N ALA A 67 -15.52 -2.33 8.00
CA ALA A 67 -15.85 -2.39 9.43
C ALA A 67 -14.63 -2.65 10.35
N GLU A 68 -13.55 -3.21 9.82
CA GLU A 68 -12.28 -3.32 10.56
C GLU A 68 -11.45 -2.05 10.44
N ILE A 69 -11.43 -1.44 9.26
CA ILE A 69 -10.66 -0.21 8.99
C ILE A 69 -11.22 0.98 9.76
N GLU A 70 -12.56 1.11 9.84
CA GLU A 70 -13.19 2.25 10.50
C GLU A 70 -12.84 2.37 11.99
N LYS A 71 -12.55 1.24 12.64
CA LYS A 71 -12.11 1.18 14.06
C LYS A 71 -10.73 1.80 14.28
N LEU A 72 -9.96 2.02 13.21
CA LEU A 72 -8.61 2.61 13.26
C LEU A 72 -8.64 4.14 13.15
N LYS A 73 -9.81 4.73 12.84
CA LYS A 73 -9.99 6.18 12.81
C LYS A 73 -9.92 6.72 14.23
N LYS A 74 -9.24 7.86 14.41
CA LYS A 74 -9.26 8.62 15.66
C LYS A 74 -10.58 9.35 15.81
#